data_AF-A0A1F8RCG8-F1
#
_entry.id   AF-A0A1F8RCG8-F1
#
_cell.length_a   1.000
_cell.length_b   1.000
_cell.length_c   1.000
_cell.angle_alpha   90.00
_cell.angle_beta   90.00
_cell.angle_gamma   90.00
#
_symmetry.space_group_name_H-M   'P 1'
#
loop_
_entity.id
_entity.type
_entity.pdbx_description
1 polymer ?
#
loop_
_entity_poly.entity_id
_entity_poly.type
_entity_poly.pdbx_seq_one_letter_code
_entity_poly.pdbx_strand_id
1 'polypeptide(L)'
;MKIQKSVLVLLILVGLVLPLAVPSAALAQTGEEPTGFQNVWLKIYPEYDDPRLLVMMQGKIEGVTAPAKVRFLVPAAAEMYSAGSMDAQGVYSGGPPDRKASDIPGWDEISYTVKTDTFRMEYYDPIILGNPEKSISYEFRWLYPISGLDVYFQEPRRAADFTVSPPGRAISFEGFNAIHYSYSGLDDEPPLRFDITYTRSDRRPSLEITDGGGTMSSTAAIVAGVILVIVVVGFFWFRRKPAPRARADRRRATRSTAAPRPASRPAPGPGQVKARFCTGCGQPVESKARFCTGCGQPVESNARFCAHCGAKLT
;
A
#
# COMPACT_ATOMS: atom_id res chain seq x y z
N MET A 1 -36.02 -13.91 -79.36
CA MET A 1 -34.96 -13.08 -78.76
C MET A 1 -35.04 -13.16 -77.24
N LYS A 2 -34.16 -13.96 -76.66
CA LYS A 2 -33.89 -14.07 -75.22
C LYS A 2 -32.65 -13.22 -74.95
N ILE A 3 -32.69 -12.34 -73.97
CA ILE A 3 -31.60 -11.75 -73.16
C ILE A 3 -32.23 -10.48 -72.58
N GLN A 4 -32.84 -10.52 -71.39
CA GLN A 4 -33.18 -9.30 -70.61
C GLN A 4 -33.57 -9.60 -69.16
N LYS A 5 -33.09 -10.69 -68.53
CA LYS A 5 -33.37 -10.95 -67.10
C LYS A 5 -32.18 -11.37 -66.24
N SER A 6 -30.98 -11.55 -66.81
CA SER A 6 -29.84 -12.09 -66.06
C SER A 6 -28.89 -11.03 -65.47
N VAL A 7 -29.07 -9.74 -65.76
CA VAL A 7 -28.13 -8.69 -65.33
C VAL A 7 -28.57 -7.97 -64.06
N LEU A 8 -29.85 -8.06 -63.67
CA LEU A 8 -30.35 -7.35 -62.48
C LEU A 8 -30.17 -8.12 -61.16
N VAL A 9 -29.76 -9.39 -61.20
CA VAL A 9 -29.55 -10.20 -59.97
C VAL A 9 -28.10 -10.12 -59.48
N LEU A 10 -27.17 -9.64 -60.30
CA LEU A 10 -25.75 -9.52 -59.92
C LEU A 10 -25.42 -8.23 -59.15
N LEU A 11 -26.34 -7.26 -59.09
CA LEU A 11 -26.16 -6.01 -58.33
C LEU A 11 -26.70 -6.05 -56.90
N ILE A 12 -27.41 -7.13 -56.52
CA ILE A 12 -27.96 -7.30 -55.16
C ILE A 12 -27.07 -8.21 -54.29
N LEU A 13 -26.10 -8.92 -54.89
CA LEU A 13 -25.25 -9.90 -54.19
C LEU A 13 -23.82 -9.44 -53.86
N VAL A 14 -23.42 -8.23 -54.29
CA VAL A 14 -22.09 -7.65 -53.98
C VAL A 14 -22.17 -6.56 -52.89
N GLY A 15 -23.38 -6.17 -52.47
CA GLY A 15 -23.58 -5.16 -51.41
C GLY A 15 -23.59 -5.71 -49.97
N LEU A 16 -23.40 -7.01 -49.76
CA LEU A 16 -23.66 -7.67 -48.47
C LEU A 16 -22.45 -8.37 -47.84
N VAL A 17 -21.21 -7.91 -48.05
CA VAL A 17 -20.08 -8.32 -47.19
C VAL A 17 -18.99 -7.23 -47.17
N LEU A 18 -19.31 -6.06 -46.63
CA LEU A 18 -18.26 -5.21 -46.04
C LEU A 18 -18.52 -5.21 -44.54
N PRO A 19 -17.76 -5.98 -43.74
CA PRO A 19 -17.77 -5.76 -42.30
C PRO A 19 -17.19 -4.36 -42.11
N LEU A 20 -18.02 -3.42 -41.68
CA LEU A 20 -17.59 -2.22 -40.99
C LEU A 20 -16.82 -2.71 -39.77
N ALA A 21 -15.52 -2.93 -39.96
CA ALA A 21 -14.53 -2.93 -38.89
C ALA A 21 -14.47 -1.48 -38.40
N VAL A 22 -15.50 -1.07 -37.65
CA VAL A 22 -15.39 0.08 -36.77
C VAL A 22 -14.31 -0.35 -35.78
N PRO A 23 -13.13 0.28 -35.77
CA PRO A 23 -12.24 0.08 -34.66
C PRO A 23 -13.04 0.52 -33.44
N SER A 24 -13.37 -0.42 -32.55
CA SER A 24 -13.72 -0.07 -31.19
C SER A 24 -12.50 0.69 -30.68
N ALA A 25 -12.56 2.02 -30.76
CA ALA A 25 -11.77 2.87 -29.91
C ALA A 25 -12.20 2.45 -28.51
N ALA A 26 -11.45 1.52 -27.93
CA ALA A 26 -11.38 1.38 -26.49
C ALA A 26 -10.94 2.76 -26.04
N LEU A 27 -11.91 3.61 -25.68
CA LEU A 27 -11.66 4.76 -24.85
C LEU A 27 -11.03 4.16 -23.61
N ALA A 28 -9.70 4.21 -23.54
CA ALA A 28 -9.03 4.10 -22.27
C ALA A 28 -9.76 5.11 -21.40
N GLN A 29 -10.53 4.62 -20.42
CA GLN A 29 -11.07 5.47 -19.38
C GLN A 29 -9.84 6.05 -18.68
N THR A 30 -9.38 7.20 -19.15
CA THR A 30 -8.77 8.19 -18.27
C THR A 30 -9.77 8.33 -17.15
N GLY A 31 -9.52 7.65 -16.02
CA GLY A 31 -10.43 7.67 -14.88
C GLY A 31 -10.74 9.12 -14.59
N GLU A 32 -12.03 9.46 -14.51
CA GLU A 32 -12.46 10.82 -14.24
C GLU A 32 -11.76 11.31 -12.97
N GLU A 33 -11.09 12.46 -13.08
CA GLU A 33 -10.45 13.11 -11.94
C GLU A 33 -11.47 14.02 -11.24
N PRO A 34 -11.34 14.22 -9.92
CA PRO A 34 -12.21 15.14 -9.21
C PRO A 34 -11.99 16.59 -9.66
N THR A 35 -13.02 17.41 -9.51
CA THR A 35 -12.91 18.86 -9.69
C THR A 35 -12.48 19.58 -8.42
N GLY A 36 -12.42 18.87 -7.29
CA GLY A 36 -12.09 19.44 -5.99
C GLY A 36 -12.17 18.42 -4.85
N PHE A 37 -11.82 18.88 -3.66
CA PHE A 37 -11.95 18.16 -2.41
C PHE A 37 -12.76 18.97 -1.38
N GLN A 38 -13.47 18.26 -0.52
CA GLN A 38 -14.21 18.86 0.59
C GLN A 38 -14.01 18.08 1.88
N ASN A 39 -14.31 18.74 3.01
CA ASN A 39 -14.20 18.17 4.35
C ASN A 39 -12.83 17.53 4.60
N VAL A 40 -11.78 18.26 4.20
CA VAL A 40 -10.41 17.77 4.27
C VAL A 40 -9.84 18.07 5.65
N TRP A 41 -9.18 17.10 6.24
CA TRP A 41 -8.27 17.34 7.34
C TRP A 41 -6.84 16.96 6.94
N LEU A 42 -5.88 17.70 7.48
CA LEU A 42 -4.44 17.48 7.36
C LEU A 42 -3.84 17.46 8.77
N LYS A 43 -3.27 16.32 9.16
CA LYS A 43 -2.65 16.10 10.47
C LYS A 43 -1.14 15.99 10.29
N ILE A 44 -0.40 16.79 11.07
CA ILE A 44 1.05 16.96 10.97
C ILE A 44 1.63 16.72 12.36
N TYR A 45 2.12 15.49 12.58
CA TYR A 45 2.45 14.97 13.89
C TYR A 45 3.95 14.64 13.97
N PRO A 46 4.80 15.54 14.53
CA PRO A 46 6.21 15.27 14.69
C PRO A 46 6.43 14.18 15.75
N GLU A 47 7.32 13.24 15.45
CA GLU A 47 7.76 12.21 16.40
C GLU A 47 6.59 11.49 17.11
N TYR A 48 5.57 11.11 16.34
CA TYR A 48 4.34 10.52 16.88
C TYR A 48 4.56 9.08 17.32
N ASP A 49 4.74 8.18 16.37
CA ASP A 49 5.03 6.76 16.53
C ASP A 49 6.34 6.34 15.85
N ASP A 50 6.81 7.15 14.90
CA ASP A 50 8.13 7.12 14.27
C ASP A 50 8.90 8.42 14.62
N PRO A 51 10.25 8.42 14.71
CA PRO A 51 11.04 9.65 14.92
C PRO A 51 10.91 10.73 13.83
N ARG A 52 10.35 10.40 12.66
CA ARG A 52 10.09 11.35 11.57
C ARG A 52 8.78 12.11 11.77
N LEU A 53 8.46 12.98 10.82
CA LEU A 53 7.18 13.66 10.77
C LEU A 53 6.13 12.74 10.13
N LEU A 54 5.08 12.37 10.87
CA LEU A 54 3.91 11.70 10.30
C LEU A 54 2.96 12.76 9.73
N VAL A 55 2.59 12.61 8.46
CA VAL A 55 1.55 13.40 7.82
C VAL A 55 0.43 12.50 7.36
N MET A 56 -0.79 12.87 7.71
CA MET A 56 -2.00 12.19 7.27
C MET A 56 -2.97 13.21 6.67
N MET A 57 -3.57 12.87 5.53
CA MET A 57 -4.59 13.69 4.89
C MET A 57 -5.78 12.81 4.53
N GLN A 58 -6.99 13.31 4.77
CA GLN A 58 -8.22 12.62 4.39
C GLN A 58 -9.29 13.65 4.04
N GLY A 59 -10.19 13.28 3.15
CA GLY A 59 -11.36 14.10 2.82
C GLY A 59 -12.29 13.38 1.86
N LYS A 60 -13.11 14.14 1.15
CA LYS A 60 -14.01 13.66 0.11
C LYS A 60 -13.70 14.27 -1.25
N ILE A 61 -13.95 13.50 -2.31
CA ILE A 61 -13.86 13.96 -3.69
C ILE A 61 -15.11 14.74 -4.11
N GLU A 62 -14.96 15.69 -5.03
CA GLU A 62 -16.05 16.45 -5.63
C GLU A 62 -16.01 16.36 -7.17
N GLY A 63 -17.17 16.58 -7.80
CA GLY A 63 -17.30 16.63 -9.26
C GLY A 63 -17.22 15.30 -9.99
N VAL A 64 -17.03 14.19 -9.27
CA VAL A 64 -16.90 12.84 -9.84
C VAL A 64 -17.48 11.79 -8.91
N THR A 65 -17.92 10.66 -9.46
CA THR A 65 -18.36 9.48 -8.69
C THR A 65 -17.26 8.41 -8.70
N ALA A 66 -17.02 7.76 -7.56
CA ALA A 66 -16.07 6.66 -7.48
C ALA A 66 -16.52 5.44 -8.34
N PRO A 67 -15.59 4.67 -8.94
CA PRO A 67 -14.14 4.80 -8.80
C PRO A 67 -13.56 5.97 -9.60
N ALA A 68 -12.70 6.76 -8.95
CA ALA A 68 -12.10 7.96 -9.53
C ALA A 68 -10.59 7.98 -9.27
N LYS A 69 -9.81 8.58 -10.17
CA LYS A 69 -8.37 8.74 -9.96
C LYS A 69 -8.11 10.04 -9.20
N VAL A 70 -7.34 9.96 -8.13
CA VAL A 70 -6.89 11.11 -7.35
C VAL A 70 -5.38 11.25 -7.41
N ARG A 71 -4.89 12.48 -7.27
CA ARG A 71 -3.48 12.84 -7.32
C ARG A 71 -3.11 13.81 -6.21
N PHE A 72 -1.88 13.71 -5.71
CA PHE A 72 -1.39 14.60 -4.66
C PHE A 72 0.10 14.85 -4.82
N LEU A 73 0.54 16.02 -4.34
CA LEU A 73 1.96 16.33 -4.24
C LEU A 73 2.47 15.94 -2.85
N VAL A 74 3.58 15.22 -2.81
CA VAL A 74 4.30 14.87 -1.58
C VAL A 74 5.78 15.21 -1.71
N PRO A 75 6.49 15.49 -0.60
CA PRO A 75 7.94 15.69 -0.66
C PRO A 75 8.64 14.47 -1.27
N ALA A 76 9.63 14.70 -2.13
CA ALA A 76 10.37 13.62 -2.77
C ALA A 76 11.12 12.74 -1.75
N ALA A 77 11.48 13.29 -0.59
CA ALA A 77 12.10 12.56 0.51
C ALA A 77 11.11 11.73 1.35
N ALA A 78 9.80 11.97 1.21
CA ALA A 78 8.79 11.29 2.01
C ALA A 78 8.72 9.79 1.68
N GLU A 79 8.46 8.97 2.70
CA GLU A 79 8.15 7.56 2.57
C GLU A 79 6.64 7.37 2.73
N MET A 80 5.98 6.89 1.66
CA MET A 80 4.54 6.61 1.71
C MET A 80 4.26 5.39 2.59
N TYR A 81 3.36 5.54 3.55
CA TYR A 81 2.87 4.42 4.35
C TYR A 81 1.66 3.76 3.69
N SER A 82 0.62 4.54 3.38
CA SER A 82 -0.59 4.03 2.73
C SER A 82 -1.38 5.13 2.03
N ALA A 83 -2.09 4.76 0.97
CA ALA A 83 -3.08 5.61 0.32
C ALA A 83 -4.29 4.78 -0.15
N GLY A 84 -5.49 5.34 -0.02
CA GLY A 84 -6.73 4.60 -0.27
C GLY A 84 -8.01 5.38 0.03
N SER A 85 -9.10 4.65 0.27
CA SER A 85 -10.43 5.19 0.58
C SER A 85 -11.12 4.37 1.67
N MET A 86 -12.07 4.97 2.37
CA MET A 86 -12.91 4.32 3.38
C MET A 86 -14.30 4.02 2.83
N ASP A 87 -14.89 2.89 3.21
CA ASP A 87 -16.30 2.63 2.94
C ASP A 87 -17.24 3.36 3.91
N ALA A 88 -18.55 3.21 3.70
CA ALA A 88 -19.58 3.84 4.52
C ALA A 88 -19.57 3.36 5.99
N GLN A 89 -18.92 2.23 6.26
CA GLN A 89 -18.73 1.65 7.59
C GLN A 89 -17.40 2.10 8.23
N GLY A 90 -16.61 2.91 7.53
CA GLY A 90 -15.31 3.40 7.98
C GLY A 90 -14.17 2.40 7.78
N VAL A 91 -14.39 1.29 7.05
CA VAL A 91 -13.33 0.32 6.78
C VAL A 91 -12.41 0.89 5.71
N TYR A 92 -11.14 1.05 6.08
CA TYR A 92 -10.11 1.54 5.18
C TYR A 92 -9.66 0.44 4.20
N SER A 93 -9.60 0.78 2.92
CA SER A 93 -8.95 -0.02 1.87
C SER A 93 -7.91 0.83 1.17
N GLY A 94 -6.64 0.47 1.35
CA GLY A 94 -5.53 1.16 0.73
C GLY A 94 -4.31 0.28 0.51
N GLY A 95 -3.26 0.90 -0.01
CA GLY A 95 -1.99 0.27 -0.34
C GLY A 95 -0.97 1.32 -0.77
N PRO A 96 0.20 0.91 -1.29
CA PRO A 96 1.15 1.86 -1.86
C PRO A 96 0.52 2.53 -3.11
N PRO A 97 0.56 3.86 -3.24
CA PRO A 97 0.12 4.55 -4.45
C PRO A 97 1.16 4.44 -5.58
N ASP A 98 0.73 4.72 -6.81
CA ASP A 98 1.66 5.02 -7.89
C ASP A 98 2.40 6.33 -7.57
N ARG A 99 3.67 6.43 -7.96
CA ARG A 99 4.51 7.60 -7.68
C ARG A 99 5.43 7.92 -8.85
N LYS A 100 5.58 9.21 -9.15
CA LYS A 100 6.51 9.75 -10.15
C LYS A 100 7.03 11.11 -9.70
N ALA A 101 8.18 11.52 -10.24
CA ALA A 101 8.66 12.90 -10.07
C ALA A 101 7.64 13.91 -10.62
N SER A 102 7.48 15.03 -9.93
CA SER A 102 6.70 16.17 -10.43
C SER A 102 7.61 17.18 -11.15
N ASP A 103 7.01 18.17 -11.80
CA ASP A 103 7.74 19.30 -12.39
C ASP A 103 8.26 20.30 -11.33
N ILE A 104 7.87 20.13 -10.06
CA ILE A 104 8.32 20.96 -8.94
C ILE A 104 9.53 20.29 -8.28
N PRO A 105 10.72 20.91 -8.25
CA PRO A 105 11.90 20.34 -7.62
C PRO A 105 11.65 20.00 -6.15
N GLY A 106 12.05 18.79 -5.73
CA GLY A 106 11.85 18.31 -4.36
C GLY A 106 10.46 17.73 -4.09
N TRP A 107 9.60 17.62 -5.11
CA TRP A 107 8.24 17.09 -4.99
C TRP A 107 7.98 15.96 -5.98
N ASP A 108 7.26 14.95 -5.51
CA ASP A 108 6.71 13.87 -6.32
C ASP A 108 5.19 13.98 -6.39
N GLU A 109 4.62 13.49 -7.49
CA GLU A 109 3.18 13.25 -7.60
C GLU A 109 2.90 11.78 -7.25
N ILE A 110 2.01 11.57 -6.28
CA ILE A 110 1.39 10.27 -6.04
C ILE A 110 0.01 10.20 -6.69
N SER A 111 -0.42 9.02 -7.12
CA SER A 111 -1.77 8.80 -7.64
C SER A 111 -2.30 7.42 -7.31
N TYR A 112 -3.63 7.32 -7.14
CA TYR A 112 -4.31 6.05 -6.91
C TYR A 112 -5.81 6.19 -7.23
N THR A 113 -6.50 5.05 -7.35
CA THR A 113 -7.95 5.01 -7.57
C THR A 113 -8.68 4.88 -6.24
N VAL A 114 -9.53 5.84 -5.90
CA VAL A 114 -10.45 5.72 -4.77
C VAL A 114 -11.63 4.83 -5.14
N LYS A 115 -12.11 4.01 -4.20
CA LYS A 115 -13.24 3.08 -4.43
C LYS A 115 -14.57 3.67 -3.95
N THR A 116 -14.52 4.74 -3.17
CA THR A 116 -15.66 5.47 -2.62
C THR A 116 -15.43 6.97 -2.76
N ASP A 117 -16.36 7.79 -2.28
CA ASP A 117 -16.26 9.25 -2.31
C ASP A 117 -15.19 9.82 -1.36
N THR A 118 -14.45 8.98 -0.64
CA THR A 118 -13.40 9.41 0.30
C THR A 118 -12.00 9.15 -0.25
N PHE A 119 -11.03 9.93 0.21
CA PHE A 119 -9.62 9.65 0.03
C PHE A 119 -8.90 9.74 1.37
N ARG A 120 -7.82 8.97 1.53
CA ARG A 120 -6.85 9.10 2.61
C ARG A 120 -5.45 8.78 2.11
N MET A 121 -4.46 9.52 2.60
CA MET A 121 -3.05 9.18 2.44
C MET A 121 -2.28 9.41 3.74
N GLU A 122 -1.18 8.69 3.89
CA GLU A 122 -0.27 8.79 5.03
C GLU A 122 1.18 8.62 4.56
N TYR A 123 2.07 9.47 5.06
CA TYR A 123 3.51 9.38 4.79
C TYR A 123 4.34 9.85 5.98
N TYR A 124 5.60 9.40 6.00
CA TYR A 124 6.62 9.88 6.92
C TYR A 124 7.65 10.72 6.19
N ASP A 125 7.98 11.89 6.72
CA ASP A 125 8.92 12.82 6.11
C ASP A 125 10.14 13.07 7.03
N PRO A 126 11.38 12.80 6.60
CA PRO A 126 12.58 13.03 7.39
C PRO A 126 13.04 14.50 7.42
N ILE A 127 12.11 15.45 7.63
CA ILE A 127 12.37 16.90 7.62
C ILE A 127 12.55 17.53 9.01
N ILE A 128 12.53 16.72 10.08
CA ILE A 128 12.78 17.22 11.44
C ILE A 128 14.29 17.40 11.62
N LEU A 129 14.72 18.64 11.85
CA LEU A 129 16.13 19.00 12.00
C LEU A 129 16.43 19.48 13.42
N GLY A 130 17.64 19.22 13.91
CA GLY A 130 18.14 19.71 15.19
C GLY A 130 17.88 18.80 16.40
N ASN A 131 18.65 19.01 17.47
CA ASN A 131 18.55 18.30 18.74
C ASN A 131 19.36 19.01 19.85
N PRO A 132 18.76 19.39 21.01
CA PRO A 132 17.34 19.23 21.36
C PRO A 132 16.42 20.28 20.73
N GLU A 133 16.94 21.40 20.24
CA GLU A 133 16.15 22.42 19.54
C GLU A 133 15.81 21.91 18.15
N LYS A 134 14.53 21.64 17.92
CA LYS A 134 14.03 21.04 16.69
C LYS A 134 13.27 22.05 15.85
N SER A 135 13.41 21.92 14.54
CA SER A 135 12.76 22.76 13.55
C SER A 135 12.23 21.94 12.38
N ILE A 136 11.12 22.40 11.81
CA ILE A 136 10.47 21.83 10.63
C ILE A 136 9.98 23.01 9.78
N SER A 137 10.39 23.09 8.53
CA SER A 137 9.77 23.98 7.54
C SER A 137 8.84 23.14 6.68
N TYR A 138 7.56 23.16 7.02
CA TYR A 138 6.53 22.36 6.36
C TYR A 138 5.82 23.17 5.28
N GLU A 139 5.65 22.53 4.11
CA GLU A 139 4.97 23.10 2.97
C GLU A 139 3.83 22.16 2.55
N PHE A 140 2.63 22.70 2.40
CA PHE A 140 1.47 21.95 1.90
C PHE A 140 1.07 22.48 0.52
N ARG A 141 1.04 21.57 -0.47
CA ARG A 141 0.64 21.84 -1.85
C ARG A 141 -0.53 20.94 -2.24
N TRP A 142 -1.45 21.48 -3.02
CA TRP A 142 -2.59 20.75 -3.56
C TRP A 142 -2.64 20.87 -5.09
N LEU A 143 -3.30 19.90 -5.72
CA LEU A 143 -3.54 19.84 -7.17
C LEU A 143 -4.99 20.12 -7.55
N TYR A 144 -5.90 20.08 -6.57
CA TYR A 144 -7.33 20.30 -6.74
C TYR A 144 -7.80 21.32 -5.72
N PRO A 145 -8.76 22.20 -6.06
CA PRO A 145 -9.39 23.09 -5.10
C PRO A 145 -9.90 22.35 -3.87
N ILE A 146 -9.77 22.94 -2.69
CA ILE A 146 -10.24 22.41 -1.41
C ILE A 146 -11.24 23.38 -0.79
N SER A 147 -12.52 23.01 -0.76
CA SER A 147 -13.58 23.88 -0.24
C SER A 147 -13.52 24.08 1.29
N GLY A 148 -12.99 23.10 2.02
CA GLY A 148 -12.75 23.19 3.46
C GLY A 148 -11.58 22.34 3.91
N LEU A 149 -10.61 22.96 4.59
CA LEU A 149 -9.40 22.33 5.10
C LEU A 149 -9.20 22.67 6.58
N ASP A 150 -9.14 21.65 7.43
CA ASP A 150 -8.66 21.75 8.80
C ASP A 150 -7.23 21.20 8.91
N VAL A 151 -6.31 22.00 9.47
CA VAL A 151 -4.91 21.61 9.67
C VAL A 151 -4.61 21.49 11.16
N TYR A 152 -4.01 20.39 11.57
CA TYR A 152 -3.67 20.08 12.96
C TYR A 152 -2.17 19.82 13.09
N PHE A 153 -1.48 20.66 13.86
CA PHE A 153 -0.11 20.44 14.29
C PHE A 153 -0.11 19.96 15.73
N GLN A 154 0.29 18.71 15.94
CA GLN A 154 0.28 18.12 17.28
C GLN A 154 1.62 18.38 17.99
N GLU A 155 1.55 18.84 19.24
CA GLU A 155 2.72 18.93 20.11
C GLU A 155 3.20 17.51 20.47
N PRO A 156 4.48 17.15 20.21
CA PRO A 156 5.01 15.86 20.62
C PRO A 156 5.02 15.73 22.15
N ARG A 157 4.77 14.53 22.68
CA ARG A 157 4.88 14.32 24.14
C ARG A 157 6.31 14.58 24.60
N ARG A 158 6.46 15.18 25.78
CA ARG A 158 7.77 15.51 26.37
C ARG A 158 8.55 16.56 25.56
N ALA A 159 7.89 17.29 24.67
CA ALA A 159 8.43 18.52 24.11
C ALA A 159 8.13 19.71 25.04
N ALA A 160 8.86 20.80 24.85
CA ALA A 160 8.60 22.11 25.42
C ALA A 160 8.69 23.17 24.31
N ASP A 161 8.16 24.35 24.57
CA ASP A 161 8.26 25.52 23.67
C ASP A 161 7.76 25.24 22.25
N PHE A 162 6.69 24.44 22.12
CA PHE A 162 6.09 24.10 20.83
C PHE A 162 5.39 25.33 20.22
N THR A 163 5.86 25.75 19.06
CA THR A 163 5.29 26.89 18.32
C THR A 163 5.15 26.57 16.84
N VAL A 164 4.12 27.15 16.22
CA VAL A 164 3.90 27.12 14.78
C VAL A 164 3.72 28.56 14.29
N SER A 165 4.40 28.90 13.19
CA SER A 165 4.28 30.19 12.49
C SER A 165 3.71 29.94 11.08
N PRO A 166 2.71 30.70 10.61
CA PRO A 166 1.97 31.76 11.32
C PRO A 166 1.24 31.21 12.56
N PRO A 167 0.91 32.01 13.58
CA PRO A 167 0.24 31.50 14.77
C PRO A 167 -1.19 31.03 14.48
N GLY A 168 -1.55 29.85 15.01
CA GLY A 168 -2.89 29.28 14.92
C GLY A 168 -3.61 29.22 16.27
N ARG A 169 -4.74 28.52 16.32
CA ARG A 169 -5.54 28.35 17.54
C ARG A 169 -5.06 27.15 18.35
N ALA A 170 -4.64 27.37 19.59
CA ALA A 170 -4.33 26.28 20.51
C ALA A 170 -5.61 25.52 20.93
N ILE A 171 -5.57 24.19 20.84
CA ILE A 171 -6.67 23.28 21.19
C ILE A 171 -6.13 22.02 21.88
N SER A 172 -7.02 21.27 22.53
CA SER A 172 -6.76 19.86 22.86
C SER A 172 -7.44 18.96 21.84
N PHE A 173 -6.70 18.02 21.27
CA PHE A 173 -7.15 17.14 20.20
C PHE A 173 -6.52 15.76 20.34
N GLU A 174 -7.32 14.70 20.28
CA GLU A 174 -6.87 13.29 20.37
C GLU A 174 -5.99 12.97 21.62
N GLY A 175 -6.17 13.72 22.71
CA GLY A 175 -5.38 13.55 23.95
C GLY A 175 -4.01 14.22 23.92
N PHE A 176 -3.79 15.16 22.99
CA PHE A 176 -2.60 15.99 22.85
C PHE A 176 -2.97 17.48 22.86
N ASN A 177 -1.98 18.33 23.11
CA ASN A 177 -2.05 19.73 22.72
C ASN A 177 -1.81 19.84 21.21
N ALA A 178 -2.52 20.74 20.55
CA ALA A 178 -2.35 20.99 19.12
C ALA A 178 -2.59 22.45 18.76
N ILE A 179 -2.03 22.87 17.62
CA ILE A 179 -2.37 24.12 16.95
C ILE A 179 -3.25 23.81 15.74
N HIS A 180 -4.38 24.48 15.65
CA HIS A 180 -5.40 24.28 14.63
C HIS A 180 -5.57 25.50 13.73
N TYR A 181 -5.76 25.23 12.44
CA TYR A 181 -6.13 26.20 11.41
C TYR A 181 -7.36 25.67 10.67
N SER A 182 -8.23 26.58 10.27
CA SER A 182 -9.38 26.27 9.42
C SER A 182 -9.38 27.22 8.23
N TYR A 183 -9.37 26.65 7.04
CA TYR A 183 -9.39 27.37 5.77
C TYR A 183 -10.65 27.00 5.00
N SER A 184 -11.23 27.99 4.33
CA SER A 184 -12.39 27.82 3.46
C SER A 184 -12.05 28.32 2.06
N GLY A 185 -12.29 27.51 1.03
CA GLY A 185 -12.08 27.89 -0.37
C GLY A 185 -10.62 28.11 -0.74
N LEU A 186 -9.83 27.04 -0.75
CA LEU A 186 -8.51 27.00 -1.36
C LEU A 186 -8.68 26.62 -2.83
N ASP A 187 -8.41 27.52 -3.75
CA ASP A 187 -8.52 27.30 -5.19
C ASP A 187 -7.16 26.91 -5.77
N ASP A 188 -6.27 27.87 -6.05
CA ASP A 188 -5.03 27.65 -6.82
C ASP A 188 -3.83 28.47 -6.32
N GLU A 189 -3.77 28.76 -5.01
CA GLU A 189 -2.63 29.45 -4.38
C GLU A 189 -1.73 28.55 -3.50
N PRO A 190 -1.26 27.36 -3.95
CA PRO A 190 -0.27 26.62 -3.19
C PRO A 190 1.09 27.35 -3.25
N PRO A 191 1.90 27.30 -2.17
CA PRO A 191 1.69 26.47 -0.98
C PRO A 191 1.19 27.25 0.24
N LEU A 192 0.57 26.52 1.18
CA LEU A 192 0.58 26.93 2.59
C LEU A 192 1.93 26.59 3.21
N ARG A 193 2.50 27.52 3.98
CA ARG A 193 3.80 27.36 4.64
C ARG A 193 3.68 27.50 6.14
N PHE A 194 4.38 26.62 6.84
CA PHE A 194 4.41 26.60 8.30
C PHE A 194 5.82 26.31 8.80
N ASP A 195 6.30 27.12 9.74
CA ASP A 195 7.52 26.83 10.48
C ASP A 195 7.14 26.34 11.87
N ILE A 196 7.60 25.14 12.22
CA ILE A 196 7.37 24.51 13.51
C ILE A 196 8.70 24.45 14.27
N THR A 197 8.69 24.83 15.53
CA THR A 197 9.83 24.70 16.42
C THR A 197 9.41 24.14 17.77
N TYR A 198 10.29 23.37 18.40
CA TYR A 198 10.10 22.84 19.75
C TYR A 198 11.41 22.32 20.32
N THR A 199 11.50 22.21 21.64
CA THR A 199 12.65 21.64 22.34
C THR A 199 12.32 20.22 22.80
N ARG A 200 13.12 19.23 22.39
CA ARG A 200 12.96 17.83 22.82
C ARG A 200 14.26 17.05 22.74
N SER A 201 14.74 16.56 23.90
CA SER A 201 15.91 15.69 24.01
C SER A 201 15.57 14.18 24.05
N ASP A 202 14.33 13.83 24.40
CA ASP A 202 13.87 12.43 24.42
C ASP A 202 13.75 11.90 22.98
N ARG A 203 14.36 10.75 22.70
CA ARG A 203 14.38 10.11 21.38
C ARG A 203 13.22 9.13 21.16
N ARG A 204 12.41 8.87 22.18
CA ARG A 204 11.25 7.98 22.06
C ARG A 204 10.09 8.72 21.40
N PRO A 205 9.40 8.11 20.42
CA PRO A 205 8.17 8.65 19.88
C PRO A 205 7.12 8.91 20.96
N SER A 206 6.19 9.80 20.68
CA SER A 206 5.11 10.20 21.58
C SER A 206 4.20 9.03 21.98
N LEU A 207 3.98 8.10 21.06
CA LEU A 207 3.33 6.83 21.30
C LEU A 207 4.38 5.72 21.42
N GLU A 208 4.31 4.98 22.51
CA GLU A 208 5.01 3.71 22.61
C GLU A 208 4.04 2.63 22.11
N ILE A 209 4.24 2.15 20.87
CA ILE A 209 3.53 0.97 20.38
C ILE A 209 4.08 -0.21 21.20
N THR A 210 3.36 -0.59 22.26
CA THR A 210 3.66 -1.84 22.96
C THR A 210 3.22 -2.95 22.02
N ASP A 211 4.16 -3.75 21.53
CA ASP A 211 3.82 -4.98 20.82
C ASP A 211 2.90 -5.79 21.72
N GLY A 212 1.62 -5.82 21.35
CA GLY A 212 0.59 -6.57 22.04
C GLY A 212 0.84 -8.06 21.84
N GLY A 213 1.82 -8.61 22.55
CA GLY A 213 1.92 -10.03 22.88
C GLY A 213 0.77 -10.41 23.82
N GLY A 214 -0.46 -10.18 23.39
CA GLY A 214 -1.65 -10.69 24.04
C GLY A 214 -1.69 -12.18 23.78
N THR A 215 -1.52 -12.96 24.85
CA THR A 215 -1.82 -14.39 24.87
C THR A 215 -3.26 -14.58 24.38
N MET A 216 -3.42 -14.95 23.10
CA MET A 216 -4.73 -15.28 22.56
C MET A 216 -5.32 -16.42 23.38
N SER A 217 -6.44 -16.16 24.05
CA SER A 217 -7.26 -17.19 24.68
C SER A 217 -7.60 -18.26 23.64
N SER A 218 -7.33 -19.51 24.00
CA SER A 218 -7.28 -20.71 23.14
C SER A 218 -8.59 -21.05 22.41
N THR A 219 -9.66 -20.30 22.62
CA THR A 219 -10.95 -20.47 21.93
C THR A 219 -11.02 -19.68 20.62
N ALA A 220 -10.36 -18.52 20.51
CA ALA A 220 -10.38 -17.70 19.29
C ALA A 220 -9.48 -18.27 18.17
N ALA A 221 -8.39 -18.94 18.53
CA ALA A 221 -7.49 -19.60 17.57
C ALA A 221 -8.15 -20.80 16.88
N ILE A 222 -9.05 -21.51 17.56
CA ILE A 222 -9.78 -22.65 16.98
C ILE A 222 -10.80 -22.15 15.95
N VAL A 223 -11.50 -21.05 16.24
CA VAL A 223 -12.48 -20.47 15.30
C VAL A 223 -11.79 -19.87 14.06
N ALA A 224 -10.69 -19.14 14.25
CA ALA A 224 -9.90 -18.60 13.14
C ALA A 224 -9.24 -19.71 12.29
N GLY A 225 -8.72 -20.77 12.93
CA GLY A 225 -8.16 -21.94 12.25
C GLY A 225 -9.21 -22.73 11.45
N VAL A 226 -10.42 -22.92 11.99
CA VAL A 226 -11.51 -23.62 11.29
C VAL A 226 -12.04 -22.81 10.11
N ILE A 227 -12.17 -21.48 10.25
CA ILE A 227 -12.58 -20.61 9.14
C ILE A 227 -11.53 -20.64 8.01
N LEU A 228 -10.24 -20.61 8.35
CA LEU A 228 -9.16 -20.64 7.35
C LEU A 228 -9.08 -21.99 6.64
N VAL A 229 -9.33 -23.11 7.34
CA VAL A 229 -9.44 -24.45 6.72
C VAL A 229 -10.68 -24.55 5.83
N ILE A 230 -11.84 -24.02 6.23
CA ILE A 230 -13.06 -24.03 5.39
C ILE A 230 -12.86 -23.19 4.12
N VAL A 231 -12.19 -22.04 4.22
CA VAL A 231 -11.88 -21.18 3.07
C VAL A 231 -10.87 -21.86 2.14
N VAL A 232 -9.83 -22.51 2.66
CA VAL A 232 -8.82 -23.22 1.84
C VAL A 232 -9.41 -24.48 1.18
N VAL A 233 -10.20 -25.27 1.92
CA VAL A 233 -10.87 -26.47 1.38
C VAL A 233 -11.94 -26.05 0.36
N GLY A 234 -12.72 -25.01 0.65
CA GLY A 234 -13.71 -24.43 -0.27
C GLY A 234 -13.06 -23.90 -1.55
N PHE A 235 -11.94 -23.19 -1.44
CA PHE A 235 -11.16 -22.68 -2.57
C PHE A 235 -10.60 -23.82 -3.45
N PHE A 236 -10.10 -24.90 -2.84
CA PHE A 236 -9.62 -26.07 -3.58
C PHE A 236 -10.74 -26.89 -4.23
N TRP A 237 -11.92 -26.96 -3.60
CA TRP A 237 -13.10 -27.61 -4.19
C TRP A 237 -13.67 -26.79 -5.36
N PHE A 238 -13.70 -25.45 -5.23
CA PHE A 238 -14.19 -24.56 -6.28
C PHE A 238 -13.27 -24.50 -7.50
N ARG A 239 -11.95 -24.69 -7.32
CA ARG A 239 -10.99 -24.85 -8.44
C ARG A 239 -11.03 -26.22 -9.10
N ARG A 240 -11.72 -27.22 -8.52
CA ARG A 240 -12.04 -28.49 -9.18
C ARG A 240 -13.41 -28.43 -9.85
N LYS A 241 -13.59 -27.52 -10.83
CA LYS A 241 -14.59 -27.77 -11.87
C LYS A 241 -13.94 -28.66 -12.93
N PRO A 242 -14.39 -29.91 -13.13
CA PRO A 242 -13.88 -30.75 -14.21
C PRO A 242 -14.24 -30.10 -15.55
N ALA A 243 -13.25 -29.95 -16.42
CA ALA A 243 -13.45 -29.52 -17.81
C ALA A 243 -14.51 -30.42 -18.48
N PRO A 244 -15.43 -29.86 -19.31
CA PRO A 244 -16.36 -30.68 -20.08
C PRO A 244 -15.54 -31.51 -21.06
N ARG A 245 -15.37 -32.80 -20.75
CA ARG A 245 -14.73 -33.75 -21.65
C ARG A 245 -15.67 -33.96 -22.83
N ALA A 246 -15.22 -33.50 -23.99
CA ALA A 246 -15.76 -33.88 -25.28
C ALA A 246 -15.93 -35.41 -25.33
N ARG A 247 -17.13 -35.82 -25.72
CA ARG A 247 -17.55 -37.19 -25.92
C ARG A 247 -16.72 -37.80 -27.05
N ALA A 248 -15.69 -38.56 -26.70
CA ALA A 248 -15.00 -39.45 -27.63
C ALA A 248 -15.28 -40.90 -27.25
N ASP A 249 -15.59 -41.64 -28.29
CA ASP A 249 -16.32 -42.89 -28.32
C ASP A 249 -15.44 -44.11 -27.95
N ARG A 250 -16.11 -45.12 -27.40
CA ARG A 250 -15.86 -46.56 -27.51
C ARG A 250 -14.44 -47.16 -27.53
N ARG A 251 -14.32 -48.08 -26.55
CA ARG A 251 -13.95 -49.50 -26.67
C ARG A 251 -12.48 -49.90 -26.56
N ARG A 252 -12.33 -50.99 -25.78
CA ARG A 252 -11.42 -52.15 -25.89
C ARG A 252 -10.39 -52.19 -24.76
N ALA A 253 -10.66 -53.00 -23.73
CA ALA A 253 -10.12 -54.37 -23.52
C ALA A 253 -8.64 -54.31 -23.09
N THR A 254 -8.08 -55.08 -22.15
CA THR A 254 -8.43 -56.32 -21.44
C THR A 254 -7.28 -56.54 -20.42
N ARG A 255 -7.54 -57.33 -19.35
CA ARG A 255 -6.63 -58.29 -18.64
C ARG A 255 -5.12 -57.97 -18.56
N SER A 256 -4.43 -58.04 -17.42
CA SER A 256 -4.07 -59.28 -16.72
C SER A 256 -3.00 -59.04 -15.62
N THR A 257 -3.04 -59.88 -14.58
CA THR A 257 -1.90 -60.51 -13.83
C THR A 257 -0.92 -59.60 -13.04
N ALA A 258 -0.89 -59.66 -11.70
CA ALA A 258 -0.27 -60.67 -10.80
C ALA A 258 1.20 -60.34 -10.41
N ALA A 259 1.44 -60.29 -9.08
CA ALA A 259 2.72 -60.05 -8.35
C ALA A 259 3.71 -61.27 -8.46
N PRO A 260 4.91 -61.37 -7.80
CA PRO A 260 5.49 -60.57 -6.67
C PRO A 260 7.05 -60.37 -6.55
N ARG A 261 7.46 -59.47 -5.61
CA ARG A 261 8.68 -59.43 -4.72
C ARG A 261 10.11 -59.22 -5.30
N PRO A 262 11.18 -58.86 -4.52
CA PRO A 262 11.27 -58.34 -3.12
C PRO A 262 12.23 -57.12 -2.86
N ALA A 263 12.10 -56.56 -1.66
CA ALA A 263 13.06 -55.87 -0.75
C ALA A 263 14.34 -55.17 -1.28
N SER A 264 14.45 -53.86 -0.99
CA SER A 264 15.72 -53.17 -0.70
C SER A 264 15.57 -52.22 0.49
N ARG A 265 16.63 -52.18 1.31
CA ARG A 265 16.77 -51.58 2.65
C ARG A 265 16.49 -50.06 2.71
N PRO A 266 16.13 -49.53 3.89
CA PRO A 266 16.10 -48.09 4.14
C PRO A 266 17.53 -47.53 4.28
N ALA A 267 17.78 -46.41 3.61
CA ALA A 267 18.97 -45.59 3.78
C ALA A 267 18.95 -44.84 5.13
N PRO A 268 20.10 -44.54 5.74
CA PRO A 268 20.19 -43.88 7.04
C PRO A 268 19.77 -42.42 6.94
N GLY A 269 18.96 -41.97 7.90
CA GLY A 269 18.48 -40.60 7.97
C GLY A 269 19.63 -39.59 8.14
N PRO A 270 19.53 -38.38 7.56
CA PRO A 270 20.50 -37.34 7.80
C PRO A 270 20.44 -36.91 9.27
N GLY A 271 21.61 -36.97 9.92
CA GLY A 271 21.81 -36.58 11.29
C GLY A 271 21.28 -35.17 11.57
N GLN A 272 20.69 -35.03 12.76
CA GLN A 272 20.17 -33.78 13.28
C GLN A 272 21.28 -32.74 13.36
N VAL A 273 21.31 -31.83 12.38
CA VAL A 273 22.08 -30.59 12.48
C VAL A 273 21.42 -29.78 13.60
N LYS A 274 22.13 -29.58 14.72
CA LYS A 274 21.65 -28.70 15.79
C LYS A 274 21.28 -27.35 15.18
N ALA A 275 20.01 -26.98 15.29
CA ALA A 275 19.54 -25.67 14.87
C ALA A 275 20.35 -24.59 15.61
N ARG A 276 20.87 -23.62 14.86
CA ARG A 276 21.48 -22.43 15.43
C ARG A 276 20.35 -21.41 15.64
N PHE A 277 20.45 -20.60 16.68
CA PHE A 277 19.45 -19.59 17.01
C PHE A 277 20.08 -18.21 17.01
N CYS A 278 19.32 -17.21 16.58
CA CYS A 278 19.72 -15.81 16.62
C CYS A 278 19.91 -15.37 18.07
N THR A 279 21.07 -14.80 18.41
CA THR A 279 21.37 -14.32 19.78
C THR A 279 20.62 -13.03 20.15
N GLY A 280 20.00 -12.35 19.17
CA GLY A 280 19.19 -11.14 19.41
C GLY A 280 17.71 -11.43 19.66
N CYS A 281 17.09 -12.32 18.87
CA CYS A 281 15.64 -12.57 18.94
C CYS A 281 15.24 -14.04 19.21
N GLY A 282 16.20 -14.97 19.27
CA GLY A 282 15.94 -16.39 19.58
C GLY A 282 15.34 -17.22 18.43
N GLN A 283 15.09 -16.64 17.26
CA GLN A 283 14.56 -17.38 16.10
C GLN A 283 15.60 -18.37 15.52
N PRO A 284 15.16 -19.53 14.99
CA PRO A 284 16.05 -20.48 14.35
C PRO A 284 16.64 -19.88 13.06
N VAL A 285 17.94 -19.99 12.89
CA VAL A 285 18.66 -19.52 11.71
C VAL A 285 19.19 -20.71 10.91
N GLU A 286 19.13 -20.58 9.58
CA GLU A 286 19.72 -21.58 8.70
C GLU A 286 21.20 -21.79 9.03
N SER A 287 21.65 -23.03 8.96
CA SER A 287 22.96 -23.47 9.49
C SER A 287 24.18 -22.77 8.87
N LYS A 288 24.00 -22.01 7.79
CA LYS A 288 25.05 -21.27 7.05
C LYS A 288 24.90 -19.74 7.09
N ALA A 289 23.90 -19.19 7.77
CA ALA A 289 23.73 -17.74 7.87
C ALA A 289 24.86 -17.12 8.71
N ARG A 290 25.51 -16.06 8.20
CA ARG A 290 26.48 -15.22 8.93
C ARG A 290 25.83 -13.87 9.20
N PHE A 291 26.21 -13.23 10.30
CA PHE A 291 25.71 -11.91 10.69
C PHE A 291 26.88 -10.97 10.90
N CYS A 292 26.70 -9.70 10.56
CA CYS A 292 27.69 -8.65 10.83
C CYS A 292 27.77 -8.40 12.34
N THR A 293 28.96 -8.50 12.94
CA THR A 293 29.17 -8.19 14.37
C THR A 293 29.06 -6.70 14.70
N GLY A 294 29.12 -5.83 13.69
CA GLY A 294 28.99 -4.38 13.87
C GLY A 294 27.54 -3.88 13.88
N CYS A 295 26.69 -4.39 12.98
CA CYS A 295 25.30 -3.89 12.83
C CYS A 295 24.22 -4.97 13.00
N GLY A 296 24.57 -6.25 13.16
CA GLY A 296 23.62 -7.33 13.37
C GLY A 296 22.86 -7.81 12.13
N GLN A 297 23.00 -7.15 10.98
CA GLN A 297 22.35 -7.55 9.73
C GLN A 297 22.92 -8.86 9.17
N PRO A 298 22.10 -9.69 8.48
CA PRO A 298 22.58 -10.89 7.80
C PRO A 298 23.51 -10.52 6.67
N VAL A 299 24.53 -11.35 6.44
CA VAL A 299 25.53 -11.15 5.38
C VAL A 299 25.74 -12.45 4.62
N GLU A 300 26.01 -12.34 3.33
CA GLU A 300 26.31 -13.50 2.49
C GLU A 300 27.56 -14.23 2.99
N SER A 301 27.59 -15.56 2.85
CA SER A 301 28.63 -16.41 3.45
C SER A 301 30.07 -16.09 3.01
N ASN A 302 30.25 -15.45 1.85
CA ASN A 302 31.53 -15.06 1.24
C ASN A 302 31.77 -13.53 1.23
N ALA A 303 30.92 -12.72 1.85
CA ALA A 303 31.08 -11.28 1.89
C ALA A 303 32.31 -10.89 2.73
N ARG A 304 33.20 -10.05 2.17
CA ARG A 304 34.38 -9.48 2.88
C ARG A 304 34.04 -8.23 3.69
N PHE A 305 32.96 -7.55 3.32
CA PHE A 305 32.47 -6.33 3.93
C PHE A 305 30.94 -6.38 4.03
N CYS A 306 30.38 -5.76 5.07
CA CYS A 306 28.94 -5.65 5.24
C CYS A 306 28.37 -4.59 4.30
N ALA A 307 27.39 -4.94 3.47
CA ALA A 307 26.73 -4.02 2.55
C ALA A 307 25.88 -2.94 3.27
N HIS A 308 25.51 -3.16 4.53
CA HIS A 308 24.67 -2.23 5.30
C HIS A 308 25.48 -1.19 6.08
N CYS A 309 26.62 -1.56 6.65
CA CYS A 309 27.40 -0.67 7.53
C CYS A 309 28.88 -0.51 7.15
N GLY A 310 29.36 -1.19 6.10
CA GLY A 310 30.75 -1.12 5.65
C GLY A 310 31.77 -1.84 6.53
N ALA A 311 31.36 -2.45 7.65
CA ALA A 311 32.27 -3.17 8.53
C ALA A 311 32.93 -4.35 7.82
N LYS A 312 34.24 -4.54 8.05
CA LYS A 312 35.00 -5.69 7.54
C LYS A 312 34.56 -6.96 8.26
N LEU A 313 34.19 -7.98 7.48
CA LEU A 313 33.77 -9.28 7.98
C LEU A 313 35.01 -10.20 8.00
N THR A 314 35.44 -10.61 9.19
CA THR A 314 36.52 -11.60 9.40
C THR A 314 36.02 -13.03 9.28
#